data_AF-A0A7X7MFA3-F1
#
_entry.id   AF-A0A7X7MFA3-F1
#
_cell.length_a   1.000
_cell.length_b   1.000
_cell.length_c   1.000
_cell.angle_alpha   90.00
_cell.angle_beta   90.00
_cell.angle_gamma   90.00
#
_symmetry.space_group_name_H-M   'P 1'
#
loop_
_entity.id
_entity.type
_entity.pdbx_description
1 polymer ?
#
loop_
_entity_poly.entity_id
_entity_poly.type
_entity_poly.pdbx_seq_one_letter_code
_entity_poly.pdbx_strand_id
1 'polypeptide(L)'
;MDITVPVYTFSETHYVPSSTVTTSYKYTLFSLTGKVNNNSFKGLAAGECLFLGASGSKRGTDDWEITFRFAGSPNRTGLTVGPISGISKKGWEYLWVRYADIEDTASHTLVKQPIGAYVEKVYEEGSFSSLGIGT
;
A
#
# COMPACT_ATOMS: atom_id res chain seq x y z
N MET A 1 19.91 -4.72 -10.05
CA MET A 1 20.12 -3.86 -8.86
C MET A 1 18.85 -3.95 -8.04
N ASP A 2 18.96 -4.25 -6.75
CA ASP A 2 17.81 -4.26 -5.84
C ASP A 2 17.67 -2.86 -5.25
N ILE A 3 16.56 -2.19 -5.54
CA ILE A 3 16.27 -0.86 -4.99
C ILE A 3 15.34 -1.08 -3.82
N THR A 4 15.78 -0.72 -2.62
CA THR A 4 14.93 -0.77 -1.43
C THR A 4 13.71 0.12 -1.65
N VAL A 5 12.53 -0.48 -1.69
CA VAL A 5 11.26 0.25 -1.61
C VAL A 5 11.03 0.58 -0.14
N PRO A 6 11.11 1.86 0.29
CA PRO A 6 10.95 2.19 1.69
C PRO A 6 9.51 1.91 2.13
N VAL A 7 9.37 1.05 3.14
CA VAL A 7 8.09 0.72 3.78
C VAL A 7 8.15 1.18 5.24
N TYR A 8 7.23 2.04 5.64
CA TYR A 8 7.05 2.47 7.03
C TYR A 8 5.95 1.64 7.69
N THR A 9 6.29 0.77 8.64
CA THR A 9 5.28 -0.03 9.37
C THR A 9 4.94 0.62 10.70
N PHE A 10 3.65 0.66 11.03
CA PHE A 10 3.18 1.19 12.30
C PHE A 10 1.92 0.48 12.79
N SER A 11 1.64 0.62 14.08
CA SER A 11 0.44 0.09 14.70
C SER A 11 -0.16 1.07 15.70
N GLU A 12 -1.49 1.09 15.80
CA GLU A 12 -2.23 1.87 16.78
C GLU A 12 -3.14 0.94 17.59
N THR A 13 -3.12 1.08 18.92
CA THR A 13 -4.05 0.36 19.81
C THR A 13 -5.12 1.32 20.29
N HIS A 14 -6.39 0.92 20.13
CA HIS A 14 -7.56 1.69 20.50
C HIS A 14 -8.46 0.89 21.45
N TYR A 15 -9.10 1.60 22.36
CA TYR A 15 -10.13 1.06 23.25
C TYR A 15 -11.51 1.35 22.66
N VAL A 16 -12.16 0.30 22.16
CA VAL A 16 -13.39 0.41 21.38
C VAL A 16 -14.56 -0.16 22.20
N PRO A 17 -15.65 0.61 22.43
CA PRO A 17 -16.80 0.11 23.19
C PRO A 17 -17.40 -1.16 22.60
N SER A 18 -17.90 -2.08 23.46
CA SER A 18 -18.56 -3.31 22.98
C SER A 18 -19.75 -3.04 22.05
N SER A 19 -20.43 -1.91 22.20
CA SER A 19 -21.54 -1.50 21.32
C SER A 19 -21.08 -1.21 19.89
N THR A 20 -19.81 -0.84 19.69
CA THR A 20 -19.22 -0.58 18.37
C THR A 20 -18.69 -1.86 17.73
N VAL A 21 -18.16 -2.81 18.51
CA VAL A 21 -17.56 -4.08 18.01
C VAL A 21 -18.64 -5.12 17.66
N THR A 22 -19.54 -4.74 16.77
CA THR A 22 -20.60 -5.58 16.21
C THR A 22 -20.07 -6.55 15.17
N THR A 23 -20.89 -7.51 14.73
CA THR A 23 -20.57 -8.39 13.59
C THR A 23 -20.31 -7.58 12.31
N SER A 24 -21.08 -6.50 12.09
CA SER A 24 -20.87 -5.61 10.94
C SER A 24 -19.51 -4.91 11.01
N TYR A 25 -19.11 -4.41 12.17
CA TYR A 25 -17.79 -3.79 12.36
C TYR A 25 -16.65 -4.79 12.09
N LYS A 26 -16.77 -6.03 12.59
CA LYS A 26 -15.78 -7.09 12.29
C LYS A 26 -15.70 -7.37 10.79
N TYR A 27 -16.82 -7.35 10.06
CA TYR A 27 -16.85 -7.48 8.62
C TYR A 27 -16.22 -6.27 7.89
N THR A 28 -16.37 -5.06 8.43
CA THR A 28 -15.65 -3.88 7.94
C THR A 28 -14.14 -4.07 8.07
N LEU A 29 -13.65 -4.51 9.23
CA LEU A 29 -12.22 -4.81 9.41
C LEU A 29 -11.73 -5.89 8.43
N PHE A 30 -12.51 -6.95 8.26
CA PHE A 30 -12.22 -8.02 7.31
C PHE A 30 -12.14 -7.51 5.87
N SER A 31 -13.14 -6.75 5.42
CA SER A 31 -13.22 -6.29 4.02
C SER A 31 -12.22 -5.19 3.67
N LEU A 32 -11.74 -4.42 4.65
CA LEU A 32 -10.70 -3.42 4.44
C LEU A 32 -9.28 -4.00 4.56
N THR A 33 -9.11 -5.17 5.18
CA THR A 33 -7.78 -5.80 5.30
C THR A 33 -7.24 -6.10 3.89
N GLY A 34 -6.00 -5.68 3.63
CA GLY A 34 -5.39 -5.79 2.30
C GLY A 34 -5.87 -4.72 1.31
N LYS A 35 -6.52 -3.64 1.77
CA LYS A 35 -6.83 -2.47 0.94
C LYS A 35 -5.91 -1.31 1.29
N VAL A 36 -5.76 -0.38 0.35
CA VAL A 36 -5.11 0.91 0.59
C VAL A 36 -6.13 2.02 0.83
N ASN A 37 -5.73 3.06 1.55
CA ASN A 37 -6.58 4.21 1.81
C ASN A 37 -6.99 4.94 0.52
N ASN A 38 -8.29 5.21 0.36
CA ASN A 38 -8.82 6.00 -0.76
C ASN A 38 -8.69 7.54 -0.56
N ASN A 39 -8.37 7.98 0.65
CA ASN A 39 -8.19 9.37 1.05
C ASN A 39 -7.07 9.45 2.10
N SER A 40 -6.61 10.65 2.44
CA SER A 40 -5.55 10.85 3.43
C SER A 40 -5.86 10.13 4.75
N PHE A 41 -4.84 9.46 5.31
CA PHE A 41 -4.96 8.69 6.53
C PHE A 41 -3.62 8.65 7.28
N LYS A 42 -3.61 9.10 8.52
CA LYS A 42 -2.47 9.19 9.44
C LYS A 42 -1.26 9.91 8.84
N GLY A 43 -1.53 11.00 8.12
CA GLY A 43 -0.53 11.79 7.42
C GLY A 43 -0.04 11.21 6.10
N LEU A 44 -0.56 10.04 5.67
CA LEU A 44 -0.27 9.42 4.39
C LEU A 44 -1.33 9.82 3.36
N ALA A 45 -0.93 10.14 2.13
CA ALA A 45 -1.84 10.50 1.05
C ALA A 45 -2.65 9.28 0.56
N ALA A 46 -3.69 9.52 -0.24
CA ALA A 46 -4.47 8.44 -0.85
C ALA A 46 -3.56 7.46 -1.63
N GLY A 47 -3.72 6.17 -1.39
CA GLY A 47 -2.94 5.08 -1.99
C GLY A 47 -1.61 4.77 -1.30
N GLU A 48 -1.27 5.46 -0.21
CA GLU A 48 0.01 5.27 0.50
C GLU A 48 -0.08 4.35 1.72
N CYS A 49 -1.24 4.23 2.37
CA CYS A 49 -1.44 3.44 3.58
C CYS A 49 -2.18 2.13 3.28
N LEU A 50 -1.49 0.99 3.46
CA LEU A 50 -2.06 -0.36 3.40
C LEU A 50 -2.53 -0.78 4.80
N PHE A 51 -3.77 -1.25 4.92
CA PHE A 51 -4.26 -1.85 6.15
C PHE A 51 -3.90 -3.34 6.21
N LEU A 52 -3.02 -3.69 7.14
CA LEU A 52 -2.54 -5.07 7.35
C LEU A 52 -3.49 -5.91 8.21
N GLY A 53 -4.53 -5.28 8.74
CA GLY A 53 -5.55 -5.90 9.57
C GLY A 53 -5.52 -5.44 11.02
N ALA A 54 -6.48 -5.93 11.78
CA ALA A 54 -6.64 -5.62 13.20
C ALA A 54 -6.79 -6.90 14.02
N SER A 55 -6.28 -6.86 15.24
CA SER A 55 -6.39 -7.96 16.20
C SER A 55 -6.69 -7.38 17.57
N GLY A 56 -7.58 -8.01 18.34
CA GLY A 56 -7.91 -7.53 19.67
C GLY A 56 -8.71 -8.52 20.47
N SER A 57 -8.87 -8.21 21.75
CA SER A 57 -9.67 -8.99 22.69
C SER A 57 -10.55 -8.08 23.52
N LYS A 58 -11.66 -8.64 24.02
CA LYS A 58 -12.55 -7.96 24.94
C LYS A 58 -11.94 -7.95 26.33
N ARG A 59 -11.92 -6.79 27.00
CA ARG A 59 -11.47 -6.65 28.39
C ARG A 59 -12.69 -6.63 29.31
N GLY A 60 -12.93 -7.77 29.96
CA GLY A 60 -14.09 -7.92 30.85
C GLY A 60 -15.42 -7.73 30.10
N THR A 61 -16.31 -6.90 30.64
CA THR A 61 -17.66 -6.67 30.08
C THR A 61 -17.74 -5.48 29.13
N ASP A 62 -16.73 -4.61 29.09
CA ASP A 62 -16.93 -3.23 28.66
C ASP A 62 -16.35 -2.94 27.27
N ASP A 63 -15.03 -2.84 27.14
CA ASP A 63 -14.36 -2.43 25.92
C ASP A 63 -13.51 -3.53 25.28
N TRP A 64 -13.16 -3.31 24.03
CA TRP A 64 -12.19 -4.11 23.28
C TRP A 64 -10.90 -3.34 23.17
N GLU A 65 -9.79 -3.99 23.47
CA GLU A 65 -8.46 -3.50 23.13
C GLU A 65 -8.11 -4.06 21.75
N ILE A 66 -8.07 -3.18 20.74
CA ILE A 66 -7.83 -3.57 19.34
C ILE A 66 -6.60 -2.86 18.82
N THR A 67 -5.63 -3.64 18.33
CA THR A 67 -4.44 -3.16 17.65
C THR A 67 -4.63 -3.26 16.13
N PHE A 68 -4.53 -2.12 15.46
CA PHE A 68 -4.56 -1.96 14.01
C PHE A 68 -3.14 -1.87 13.48
N ARG A 69 -2.86 -2.55 12.36
CA ARG A 69 -1.52 -2.56 11.75
C ARG A 69 -1.59 -1.99 10.34
N PHE A 70 -0.60 -1.18 10.01
CA PHE A 70 -0.52 -0.48 8.75
C PHE A 70 0.89 -0.51 8.19
N ALA A 71 0.98 -0.34 6.88
CA ALA A 71 2.22 -0.07 6.19
C ALA A 71 2.04 1.13 5.26
N GLY A 72 2.95 2.09 5.35
CA GLY A 72 3.08 3.24 4.47
C GLY A 72 4.08 2.97 3.36
N SER A 73 3.70 3.22 2.12
CA SER A 73 4.60 3.30 0.97
C SER A 73 4.23 4.57 0.21
N PRO A 74 5.18 5.49 -0.03
CA PRO A 74 4.84 6.77 -0.62
C PRO A 74 4.61 6.68 -2.13
N ASN A 75 3.69 7.51 -2.64
CA ASN A 75 3.45 7.68 -4.06
C ASN A 75 4.69 8.26 -4.75
N ARG A 76 4.88 7.93 -6.03
CA ARG A 76 6.04 8.35 -6.82
C ARG A 76 5.61 8.81 -8.20
N THR A 77 6.17 9.93 -8.64
CA THR A 77 5.99 10.49 -9.98
C THR A 77 7.35 10.81 -10.56
N GLY A 78 7.45 10.88 -11.90
CA GLY A 78 8.70 11.22 -12.57
C GLY A 78 9.78 10.13 -12.45
N LEU A 79 9.41 8.89 -12.17
CA LEU A 79 10.33 7.76 -12.17
C LEU A 79 10.87 7.52 -13.59
N THR A 80 12.11 7.04 -13.67
CA THR A 80 12.81 6.77 -14.92
C THR A 80 13.43 5.37 -14.92
N VAL A 81 13.30 4.65 -16.03
CA VAL A 81 13.94 3.36 -16.28
C VAL A 81 14.59 3.38 -17.66
N GLY A 82 15.92 3.56 -17.70
CA GLY A 82 16.62 3.81 -18.95
C GLY A 82 16.03 5.04 -19.67
N PRO A 83 15.67 4.95 -20.96
CA PRO A 83 15.03 6.04 -21.70
C PRO A 83 13.55 6.27 -21.34
N ILE A 84 12.91 5.36 -20.59
CA ILE A 84 11.51 5.49 -20.23
C ILE A 84 11.40 6.44 -19.04
N SER A 85 10.83 7.63 -19.25
CA SER A 85 10.67 8.67 -18.22
C SER A 85 9.21 9.00 -17.93
N GLY A 86 8.96 9.69 -16.82
CA GLY A 86 7.62 10.18 -16.48
C GLY A 86 6.71 9.12 -15.86
N ILE A 87 7.27 7.99 -15.41
CA ILE A 87 6.51 6.91 -14.80
C ILE A 87 5.93 7.41 -13.46
N SER A 88 4.63 7.16 -13.27
CA SER A 88 3.91 7.46 -12.03
C SER A 88 3.31 6.19 -11.46
N LYS A 89 3.44 6.00 -10.14
CA LYS A 89 3.00 4.80 -9.42
C LYS A 89 2.57 5.21 -8.00
N LYS A 90 1.43 4.68 -7.54
CA LYS A 90 1.03 4.76 -6.13
C LYS A 90 1.90 3.86 -5.25
N GLY A 91 1.95 4.13 -3.95
CA GLY A 91 2.79 3.42 -2.98
C GLY A 91 2.81 1.90 -3.14
N TRP A 92 1.64 1.31 -3.34
CA TRP A 92 1.43 -0.13 -3.36
C TRP A 92 1.12 -0.74 -4.73
N GLU A 93 1.25 0.02 -5.82
CA GLU A 93 1.14 -0.55 -7.18
C GLU A 93 2.40 -1.34 -7.56
N TYR A 94 2.29 -2.28 -8.48
CA TYR A 94 3.44 -3.07 -8.92
C TYR A 94 4.00 -2.51 -10.23
N LEU A 95 5.24 -2.02 -10.20
CA LEU A 95 5.95 -1.55 -11.38
C LEU A 95 6.90 -2.65 -11.88
N TRP A 96 6.73 -3.09 -13.12
CA TRP A 96 7.63 -4.03 -13.77
C TRP A 96 8.05 -3.53 -15.15
N VAL A 97 9.20 -4.01 -15.62
CA VAL A 97 9.87 -3.51 -16.83
C VAL A 97 10.10 -4.67 -17.79
N ARG A 98 9.68 -4.49 -19.04
CA ARG A 98 9.98 -5.42 -20.13
C ARG A 98 11.27 -4.99 -20.83
N TYR A 99 12.16 -5.95 -21.07
CA TYR A 99 13.42 -5.74 -21.77
C TYR A 99 13.45 -6.47 -23.11
N ALA A 100 14.19 -5.93 -24.07
CA ALA A 100 14.52 -6.58 -25.34
C ALA A 100 16.02 -6.46 -25.63
N ASP A 101 16.53 -7.36 -26.46
CA ASP A 101 17.91 -7.25 -26.98
C ASP A 101 17.96 -6.18 -28.07
N ILE A 102 18.86 -5.22 -27.90
CA ILE A 102 19.13 -4.15 -28.87
C ILE A 102 20.63 -4.14 -29.13
N GLU A 103 21.03 -3.93 -30.39
CA GLU A 103 22.44 -3.82 -30.76
C GLU A 103 23.02 -2.51 -30.23
N ASP A 104 24.10 -2.61 -29.45
CA ASP A 104 24.98 -1.50 -29.17
C ASP A 104 25.95 -1.32 -30.35
N THR A 105 25.66 -0.32 -31.18
CA THR A 105 26.44 -0.03 -32.40
C THR A 105 27.91 0.37 -32.12
N ALA A 106 28.25 0.77 -30.90
CA ALA A 106 29.63 1.14 -30.55
C ALA A 106 30.49 -0.09 -30.22
N SER A 107 29.91 -1.10 -29.58
CA SER A 107 30.60 -2.33 -29.19
C SER A 107 30.27 -3.54 -30.06
N HIS A 108 29.30 -3.42 -30.98
CA HIS A 108 28.76 -4.51 -31.80
C HIS A 108 28.29 -5.71 -30.96
N THR A 109 27.64 -5.43 -29.82
CA THR A 109 27.11 -6.46 -28.91
C THR A 109 25.62 -6.25 -28.66
N LEU A 110 24.89 -7.32 -28.41
CA LEU A 110 23.50 -7.22 -27.94
C LEU A 110 23.46 -6.87 -26.46
N VAL A 111 22.69 -5.83 -26.12
CA VAL A 111 22.44 -5.39 -24.75
C VAL A 111 20.95 -5.42 -24.43
N LYS A 112 20.59 -5.78 -23.20
CA LYS A 112 19.20 -5.71 -22.74
C LYS A 112 18.82 -4.25 -22.46
N GLN A 113 17.88 -3.71 -23.23
CA GLN A 113 17.35 -2.37 -23.01
C GLN A 113 15.87 -2.43 -22.60
N PRO A 114 15.43 -1.56 -21.66
CA PRO A 114 14.03 -1.50 -21.28
C PRO A 114 13.20 -0.91 -22.42
N ILE A 115 12.16 -1.62 -22.83
CA ILE A 115 11.26 -1.23 -23.93
C ILE A 115 9.84 -0.91 -23.47
N GLY A 116 9.51 -1.20 -22.21
CA GLY A 116 8.23 -0.88 -21.62
C GLY A 116 8.29 -0.93 -20.10
N ALA A 117 7.54 -0.05 -19.46
CA ALA A 117 7.34 -0.01 -18.01
C ALA A 117 5.83 -0.06 -17.74
N TYR A 118 5.40 -0.98 -16.89
CA TYR A 118 3.99 -1.29 -16.65
C TYR A 118 3.70 -1.17 -15.17
N VAL A 119 2.63 -0.44 -14.84
CA VAL A 119 2.18 -0.20 -13.47
C VAL A 119 0.84 -0.90 -13.29
N GLU A 120 0.82 -1.87 -12.38
CA GLU A 120 -0.36 -2.69 -12.10
C GLU A 120 -0.94 -2.36 -10.74
N LYS A 121 -2.27 -2.21 -10.69
CA LYS A 121 -2.99 -2.09 -9.43
C LYS A 121 -3.15 -3.48 -8.80
N VAL A 122 -2.40 -3.73 -7.73
CA VAL A 122 -2.40 -5.01 -7.00
C VAL A 122 -3.16 -4.98 -5.67
N TYR A 123 -3.52 -3.78 -5.20
CA TYR A 123 -4.38 -3.59 -4.02
C TYR A 123 -5.58 -2.72 -4.38
N GLU A 124 -6.75 -3.11 -3.88
CA GLU A 124 -7.95 -2.28 -3.99
C GLU A 124 -7.91 -1.11 -3.01
N GLU A 125 -8.70 -0.07 -3.32
CA GLU A 125 -8.87 1.07 -2.43
C GLU A 125 -10.06 0.84 -1.49
N GLY A 126 -9.98 1.37 -0.27
CA GLY A 126 -11.03 1.31 0.73
C GLY A 126 -11.10 2.59 1.56
N SER A 127 -12.30 2.90 2.05
CA SER A 127 -12.52 4.06 2.92
C SER A 127 -12.09 3.74 4.35
N PHE A 128 -10.93 4.25 4.78
CA PHE A 128 -10.40 3.99 6.12
C PHE A 128 -11.10 4.79 7.22
N SER A 129 -11.95 5.77 6.85
CA SER A 129 -12.89 6.39 7.79
C SER A 129 -13.76 5.35 8.50
N SER A 130 -14.08 4.23 7.84
CA SER A 130 -14.90 3.15 8.38
C SER A 130 -14.18 2.31 9.44
N LEU A 131 -12.86 2.49 9.65
CA LEU A 131 -12.14 1.83 10.75
C LEU A 131 -12.52 2.42 12.12
N GLY A 132 -13.01 3.67 12.15
CA GLY A 132 -13.50 4.31 13.37
C GLY A 132 -12.40 4.78 14.34
N ILE A 133 -11.15 4.95 13.87
CA ILE A 133 -9.98 5.31 14.68
C ILE A 133 -9.38 6.69 14.34
N GLY A 134 -10.17 7.54 13.67
CA GLY A 134 -9.70 8.80 13.10
C GLY A 134 -8.83 8.62 11.85
N THR A 135 -8.59 9.72 11.15
CA THR A 135 -7.70 9.81 9.98
C THR A 135 -6.41 10.53 10.32
#